data_AF-A0A222FEN6-F1
#
_entry.id   AF-A0A222FEN6-F1
#
_cell.length_a   1.000
_cell.length_b   1.000
_cell.length_c   1.000
_cell.angle_alpha   90.00
_cell.angle_beta   90.00
_cell.angle_gamma   90.00
#
_symmetry.space_group_name_H-M   'P 1'
#
loop_
_entity.id
_entity.type
_entity.pdbx_description
1 polymer ?
#
loop_
_entity_poly.entity_id
_entity_poly.type
_entity_poly.pdbx_seq_one_letter_code
_entity_poly.pdbx_strand_id
1 'polypeptide(L)'
;MLSLSFGPGPASAFDAHAGYYYPEPQTREVYVSELGLAPDAGKRSRAAFVIGLAAQHDKRNRIVGYHLFAKGGDLEKLIIVATGDGQYDTLYRLRALLASLTSMARSTELFARSNQPQELNFLDFCKMIGFTQVTVSNGKDVAHQILVQ
;
A
#
# COMPACT_ATOMS: atom_id res chain seq x y z
N MET A 1 -11.52 48.97 8.80
CA MET A 1 -11.85 47.59 8.41
C MET A 1 -10.55 46.84 8.20
N LEU A 2 -10.26 45.86 9.06
CA LEU A 2 -9.05 45.06 8.98
C LEU A 2 -9.28 43.96 7.93
N SER A 3 -8.60 44.03 6.79
CA SER A 3 -8.71 43.04 5.72
C SER A 3 -7.78 41.87 6.05
N LEU A 4 -8.35 40.70 6.33
CA LEU A 4 -7.60 39.45 6.50
C LEU A 4 -7.26 38.90 5.11
N SER A 5 -5.99 39.02 4.74
CA SER A 5 -5.43 38.38 3.55
C SER A 5 -5.26 36.88 3.83
N PHE A 6 -6.11 36.04 3.24
CA PHE A 6 -5.83 34.61 3.16
C PHE A 6 -4.71 34.39 2.12
N GLY A 7 -3.48 34.19 2.58
CA GLY A 7 -2.41 33.69 1.72
C GLY A 7 -2.72 32.24 1.32
N PRO A 8 -2.41 31.81 0.08
CA PRO A 8 -2.53 30.41 -0.25
C PRO A 8 -1.51 29.66 0.61
N GLY A 9 -2.01 28.85 1.56
CA GLY A 9 -1.18 27.84 2.21
C GLY A 9 -0.56 26.94 1.14
N PRO A 10 0.60 26.31 1.40
CA PRO A 10 1.22 25.43 0.43
C PRO A 10 0.16 24.41 0.00
N ALA A 11 -0.17 24.41 -1.29
CA ALA A 11 -0.97 23.36 -1.88
C ALA A 11 -0.14 22.09 -1.71
N SER A 12 -0.40 21.34 -0.63
CA SER A 12 -0.08 19.93 -0.57
C SER A 12 -0.70 19.38 -1.82
N ALA A 13 0.13 19.05 -2.82
CA ALA A 13 -0.32 18.42 -4.05
C ALA A 13 -1.27 17.33 -3.59
N PHE A 14 -2.58 17.52 -3.85
CA PHE A 14 -3.61 16.58 -3.48
C PHE A 14 -3.04 15.20 -3.77
N ASP A 15 -2.95 14.34 -2.76
CA ASP A 15 -2.74 12.92 -3.03
C ASP A 15 -3.97 12.54 -3.85
N ALA A 16 -3.88 12.65 -5.19
CA ALA A 16 -5.00 12.68 -6.15
C ALA A 16 -5.74 11.33 -6.23
N HIS A 17 -5.55 10.52 -5.22
CA HIS A 17 -6.06 9.20 -4.99
C HIS A 17 -7.07 9.22 -3.84
N ALA A 18 -6.85 10.04 -2.80
CA ALA A 18 -7.86 10.33 -1.79
C ALA A 18 -9.05 11.08 -2.42
N GLY A 19 -10.26 10.74 -2.01
CA GLY A 19 -11.50 11.22 -2.62
C GLY A 19 -11.88 10.54 -3.95
N TYR A 20 -10.96 9.81 -4.60
CA TYR A 20 -11.25 9.04 -5.82
C TYR A 20 -11.29 7.53 -5.57
N TYR A 21 -10.26 6.97 -4.93
CA TYR A 21 -10.18 5.52 -4.63
C TYR A 21 -10.53 5.18 -3.18
N TYR A 22 -10.35 6.12 -2.24
CA TYR A 22 -10.56 5.94 -0.81
C TYR A 22 -10.86 7.30 -0.15
N PRO A 23 -11.52 7.35 1.03
CA PRO A 23 -11.73 8.60 1.77
C PRO A 23 -10.40 9.13 2.34
N GLU A 24 -10.36 10.39 2.73
CA GLU A 24 -9.19 10.97 3.42
C GLU A 24 -8.72 10.07 4.59
N PRO A 25 -7.43 9.69 4.67
CA PRO A 25 -6.93 8.81 5.72
C PRO A 25 -7.18 9.38 7.12
N GLN A 26 -7.94 8.66 7.95
CA GLN A 26 -8.18 9.02 9.34
C GLN A 26 -6.98 8.67 10.22
N THR A 27 -6.17 7.71 9.80
CA THR A 27 -4.98 7.27 10.53
C THR A 27 -3.77 7.22 9.60
N ARG A 28 -2.62 7.63 10.13
CA ARG A 28 -1.34 7.65 9.42
C ARG A 28 -0.25 7.08 10.32
N GLU A 29 0.70 6.35 9.75
CA GLU A 29 1.91 5.91 10.45
C GLU A 29 3.14 5.89 9.53
N VAL A 30 4.31 5.82 10.15
CA VAL A 30 5.58 5.61 9.46
C VAL A 30 6.08 4.22 9.82
N TYR A 31 6.37 3.43 8.80
CA TYR A 31 7.05 2.15 8.94
C TYR A 31 8.50 2.31 8.49
N VAL A 32 9.43 2.06 9.41
CA VAL A 32 10.88 2.15 9.15
C VAL A 32 11.43 0.74 9.04
N SER A 33 12.06 0.42 7.91
CA SER A 33 12.74 -0.85 7.69
C SER A 33 14.24 -0.61 7.48
N GLU A 34 15.06 -1.44 8.13
CA GLU A 34 16.53 -1.40 7.98
C GLU A 34 16.98 -1.95 6.60
N LEU A 35 16.06 -2.49 5.80
CA LEU A 35 16.36 -3.07 4.50
C LEU A 35 16.58 -2.00 3.43
N GLY A 36 17.57 -2.23 2.58
CA GLY A 36 17.77 -1.47 1.36
C GLY A 36 16.77 -1.84 0.26
N LEU A 37 16.74 -1.01 -0.80
CA LEU A 37 16.06 -1.37 -2.03
C LEU A 37 16.73 -2.58 -2.69
N ALA A 38 15.92 -3.44 -3.30
CA ALA A 38 16.42 -4.50 -4.15
C ALA A 38 17.16 -3.91 -5.37
N PRO A 39 18.19 -4.58 -5.92
CA PRO A 39 18.93 -4.07 -7.08
C PRO A 39 18.06 -3.78 -8.31
N ASP A 40 16.95 -4.48 -8.47
CA ASP A 40 15.98 -4.37 -9.56
C ASP A 40 14.70 -3.59 -9.17
N ALA A 41 14.70 -2.92 -8.01
CA ALA A 41 13.59 -2.09 -7.56
C ALA A 41 13.35 -0.93 -8.53
N GLY A 42 12.11 -0.78 -8.99
CA GLY A 42 11.74 0.26 -9.94
C GLY A 42 10.29 0.13 -10.40
N LYS A 43 9.87 1.05 -11.28
CA LYS A 43 8.50 1.10 -11.81
C LYS A 43 8.04 -0.24 -12.40
N ARG A 44 8.94 -0.93 -13.13
CA ARG A 44 8.65 -2.22 -13.76
C ARG A 44 8.43 -3.34 -12.75
N SER A 45 9.26 -3.44 -11.72
CA SER A 45 9.11 -4.49 -10.70
C SER A 45 7.84 -4.28 -9.87
N ARG A 46 7.50 -3.03 -9.51
CA ARG A 46 6.22 -2.71 -8.86
C ARG A 46 5.00 -3.06 -9.70
N ALA A 47 5.03 -2.75 -11.01
CA ALA A 47 3.99 -3.17 -11.94
C ALA A 47 3.87 -4.70 -12.02
N ALA A 48 5.01 -5.40 -12.15
CA ALA A 48 5.05 -6.85 -12.21
C ALA A 48 4.50 -7.50 -10.94
N PHE A 49 4.78 -6.92 -9.76
CA PHE A 49 4.24 -7.39 -8.50
C PHE A 49 2.71 -7.33 -8.46
N VAL A 50 2.10 -6.18 -8.76
CA VAL A 50 0.63 -6.05 -8.71
C VAL A 50 -0.06 -6.95 -9.74
N ILE A 51 0.53 -7.09 -10.94
CA ILE A 51 0.05 -8.03 -11.98
C ILE A 51 0.18 -9.48 -11.52
N GLY A 52 1.34 -9.86 -10.99
CA GLY A 52 1.62 -11.22 -10.53
C GLY A 52 0.71 -11.65 -9.38
N LEU A 53 0.43 -10.74 -8.44
CA LEU A 53 -0.50 -11.00 -7.34
C LEU A 53 -1.93 -11.23 -7.85
N ALA A 54 -2.41 -10.40 -8.80
CA ALA A 54 -3.71 -10.59 -9.41
C ALA A 54 -3.80 -11.95 -10.14
N ALA A 55 -2.78 -12.30 -10.93
CA ALA A 55 -2.71 -13.59 -11.61
C ALA A 55 -2.67 -14.79 -10.63
N GLN A 56 -2.03 -14.63 -9.47
CA GLN A 56 -1.99 -15.67 -8.45
C GLN A 56 -3.37 -15.94 -7.82
N HIS A 57 -4.17 -14.89 -7.59
CA HIS A 57 -5.55 -15.04 -7.10
C HIS A 57 -6.45 -15.70 -8.12
N ASP A 58 -6.34 -15.29 -9.39
CA ASP A 58 -7.08 -15.86 -10.52
C ASP A 58 -6.78 -17.36 -10.70
N LYS A 59 -5.49 -17.72 -10.73
CA LYS A 59 -5.04 -19.12 -10.83
C LYS A 59 -5.57 -20.01 -9.69
N ARG A 60 -5.80 -19.44 -8.51
CA ARG A 60 -6.34 -20.16 -7.34
C ARG A 60 -7.86 -20.14 -7.27
N ASN A 61 -8.54 -19.56 -8.28
CA ASN A 61 -9.97 -19.29 -8.28
C ASN A 61 -10.44 -18.63 -6.97
N ARG A 62 -9.59 -17.75 -6.42
CA ARG A 62 -9.79 -17.17 -5.09
C ARG A 62 -10.48 -15.82 -5.25
N ILE A 63 -11.73 -15.75 -4.80
CA ILE A 63 -12.42 -14.47 -4.64
C ILE A 63 -11.77 -13.73 -3.46
N VAL A 64 -11.09 -12.63 -3.76
CA VAL A 64 -10.52 -11.74 -2.74
C VAL A 64 -11.46 -10.58 -2.45
N GLY A 65 -11.61 -10.24 -1.18
CA GLY A 65 -12.45 -9.13 -0.73
C GLY A 65 -11.84 -7.75 -0.94
N TYR A 66 -10.78 -7.62 -1.75
CA TYR A 66 -10.08 -6.37 -1.99
C TYR A 66 -9.53 -6.28 -3.42
N HIS A 67 -9.37 -5.06 -3.92
CA HIS A 67 -8.53 -4.71 -5.05
C HIS A 67 -7.18 -4.17 -4.56
N LEU A 68 -6.11 -4.47 -5.29
CA LEU A 68 -4.76 -3.98 -5.01
C LEU A 68 -4.12 -3.48 -6.29
N PHE A 69 -3.60 -2.25 -6.27
CA PHE A 69 -3.01 -1.61 -7.44
C PHE A 69 -1.97 -0.57 -7.05
N ALA A 70 -1.08 -0.24 -7.98
CA ALA A 70 -0.05 0.78 -7.80
C ALA A 70 -0.41 2.08 -8.54
N LYS A 71 -0.06 3.23 -7.95
CA LYS A 71 -0.23 4.59 -8.47
C LYS A 71 1.01 5.43 -8.14
N GLY A 72 1.00 6.70 -8.54
CA GLY A 72 2.18 7.57 -8.55
C GLY A 72 2.88 7.58 -9.91
N GLY A 73 3.80 8.53 -10.10
CA GLY A 73 4.52 8.70 -11.37
C GLY A 73 5.36 7.48 -11.73
N ASP A 74 5.91 6.83 -10.72
CA ASP A 74 6.75 5.64 -10.78
C ASP A 74 6.07 4.40 -10.17
N LEU A 75 4.75 4.42 -9.98
CA LEU A 75 4.01 3.33 -9.33
C LEU A 75 4.47 3.05 -7.89
N GLU A 76 4.96 4.07 -7.20
CA GLU A 76 5.56 4.03 -5.86
C GLU A 76 4.53 4.05 -4.71
N LYS A 77 3.24 4.24 -5.02
CA LYS A 77 2.14 4.20 -4.06
C LYS A 77 1.29 2.95 -4.24
N LEU A 78 1.28 2.07 -3.26
CA LEU A 78 0.42 0.89 -3.23
C LEU A 78 -0.93 1.24 -2.59
N ILE A 79 -2.03 0.90 -3.26
CA ILE A 79 -3.38 1.15 -2.77
C ILE A 79 -4.15 -0.16 -2.73
N ILE A 80 -4.84 -0.39 -1.61
CA ILE A 80 -5.63 -1.58 -1.33
C ILE A 80 -7.02 -1.14 -0.85
N VAL A 81 -8.07 -1.57 -1.55
CA VAL A 81 -9.45 -1.15 -1.26
C VAL A 81 -10.37 -2.36 -1.19
N ALA A 82 -11.19 -2.46 -0.15
CA ALA A 82 -12.21 -3.49 -0.04
C ALA A 82 -13.21 -3.46 -1.21
N THR A 83 -13.79 -4.62 -1.55
CA THR A 83 -14.80 -4.72 -2.61
C THR A 83 -16.23 -4.82 -2.09
N GLY A 84 -16.44 -4.88 -0.77
CA GLY A 84 -17.76 -5.01 -0.18
C GLY A 84 -17.86 -4.46 1.24
N ASP A 85 -19.09 -4.12 1.62
CA ASP A 85 -19.42 -3.60 2.95
C ASP A 85 -19.08 -4.60 4.07
N GLY A 86 -18.80 -4.07 5.26
CA GLY A 86 -18.51 -4.88 6.46
C GLY A 86 -17.12 -5.52 6.49
N GLN A 87 -16.30 -5.30 5.46
CA GLN A 87 -14.92 -5.77 5.39
C GLN A 87 -13.95 -4.63 5.68
N TYR A 88 -12.89 -4.94 6.43
CA TYR A 88 -11.77 -4.01 6.69
C TYR A 88 -12.17 -2.65 7.29
N ASP A 89 -13.27 -2.61 8.04
CA ASP A 89 -13.87 -1.44 8.70
C ASP A 89 -13.18 -0.96 9.99
N THR A 90 -12.03 -1.54 10.34
CA THR A 90 -11.23 -1.10 11.49
C THR A 90 -9.74 -1.12 11.14
N LEU A 91 -8.97 -0.27 11.82
CA LEU A 91 -7.51 -0.25 11.71
C LEU A 91 -6.90 -1.65 11.91
N TYR A 92 -7.42 -2.42 12.86
CA TYR A 92 -6.91 -3.77 13.14
C TYR A 92 -7.19 -4.75 12.00
N ARG A 93 -8.38 -4.68 11.35
CA ARG A 93 -8.69 -5.51 10.19
C ARG A 93 -7.84 -5.11 8.97
N LEU A 94 -7.57 -3.82 8.79
CA LEU A 94 -6.64 -3.33 7.75
C LEU A 94 -5.21 -3.85 7.98
N ARG A 95 -4.71 -3.82 9.22
CA ARG A 95 -3.40 -4.39 9.56
C ARG A 95 -3.38 -5.92 9.42
N ALA A 96 -4.46 -6.60 9.77
CA ALA A 96 -4.59 -8.05 9.56
C ALA A 96 -4.54 -8.42 8.07
N LEU A 97 -5.09 -7.58 7.19
CA LEU A 97 -4.93 -7.74 5.75
C LEU A 97 -3.45 -7.69 5.37
N LEU A 98 -2.71 -6.65 5.77
CA LEU A 98 -1.27 -6.53 5.49
C LEU A 98 -0.48 -7.72 6.04
N ALA A 99 -0.78 -8.18 7.26
CA ALA A 99 -0.19 -9.38 7.83
C ALA A 99 -0.45 -10.61 6.94
N SER A 100 -1.68 -10.79 6.45
CA SER A 100 -2.02 -11.90 5.53
C SER A 100 -1.28 -11.84 4.19
N LEU A 101 -0.98 -10.63 3.69
CA LEU A 101 -0.20 -10.44 2.46
C LEU A 101 1.26 -10.89 2.63
N THR A 102 1.78 -10.94 3.86
CA THR A 102 3.14 -11.43 4.15
C THR A 102 3.36 -12.86 3.65
N SER A 103 2.37 -13.75 3.82
CA SER A 103 2.45 -15.13 3.34
C SER A 103 2.59 -15.21 1.82
N MET A 104 2.02 -14.25 1.08
CA MET A 104 2.18 -14.17 -0.37
C MET A 104 3.53 -13.56 -0.76
N ALA A 105 3.96 -12.50 -0.08
CA ALA A 105 5.28 -11.90 -0.29
C ALA A 105 6.42 -12.92 -0.08
N ARG A 106 6.31 -13.79 0.93
CA ARG A 106 7.25 -14.89 1.19
C ARG A 106 7.36 -15.91 0.05
N SER A 107 6.36 -16.01 -0.81
CA SER A 107 6.41 -16.90 -1.98
C SER A 107 7.15 -16.29 -3.18
N THR A 108 7.58 -15.03 -3.09
CA THR A 108 8.35 -14.37 -4.15
C THR A 108 9.84 -14.70 -4.04
N GLU A 109 10.54 -14.71 -5.18
CA GLU A 109 12.00 -14.86 -5.18
C GLU A 109 12.72 -13.75 -4.40
N LEU A 110 12.14 -12.54 -4.38
CA LEU A 110 12.71 -11.40 -3.66
C LEU A 110 12.88 -11.71 -2.17
N PHE A 111 11.90 -12.36 -1.55
CA PHE A 111 11.99 -12.79 -0.15
C PHE A 111 12.85 -14.03 0.02
N ALA A 112 12.77 -15.00 -0.89
CA ALA A 112 13.59 -16.21 -0.83
C ALA A 112 15.11 -15.93 -0.85
N ARG A 113 15.52 -14.79 -1.41
CA ARG A 113 16.92 -14.33 -1.46
C ARG A 113 17.36 -13.53 -0.23
N SER A 114 16.45 -13.21 0.69
CA SER A 114 16.80 -12.52 1.93
C SER A 114 17.43 -13.48 2.95
N ASN A 115 18.24 -12.95 3.87
CA ASN A 115 18.93 -13.78 4.87
C ASN A 115 17.97 -14.43 5.89
N GLN A 116 16.85 -13.78 6.20
CA GLN A 116 15.90 -14.21 7.24
C GLN A 116 14.44 -13.94 6.81
N PRO A 117 13.94 -14.63 5.76
CA PRO A 117 12.60 -14.36 5.18
C PRO A 117 11.44 -14.54 6.16
N GLN A 118 11.62 -15.36 7.21
CA GLN A 118 10.65 -15.59 8.27
C GLN A 118 10.44 -14.38 9.20
N GLU A 119 11.44 -13.50 9.30
CA GLU A 119 11.36 -12.28 10.11
C GLU A 119 10.75 -11.11 9.31
N LEU A 120 10.71 -11.23 7.99
CA LEU A 120 10.18 -10.18 7.11
C LEU A 120 8.66 -10.20 7.02
N ASN A 121 8.07 -9.01 6.93
CA ASN A 121 6.65 -8.79 6.73
C ASN A 121 6.33 -8.10 5.39
N PHE A 122 5.05 -7.90 5.10
CA PHE A 122 4.63 -7.29 3.83
C PHE A 122 5.14 -5.85 3.61
N LEU A 123 5.33 -5.06 4.67
CA LEU A 123 5.87 -3.71 4.56
C LEU A 123 7.37 -3.73 4.26
N ASP A 124 8.11 -4.72 4.75
CA ASP A 124 9.51 -4.96 4.33
C ASP A 124 9.59 -5.31 2.84
N PHE A 125 8.65 -6.11 2.34
CA PHE A 125 8.53 -6.35 0.90
C PHE A 125 8.30 -5.05 0.13
N CYS A 126 7.37 -4.22 0.63
CA CYS A 126 7.07 -2.93 0.03
C CYS A 126 8.31 -2.03 -0.01
N LYS A 127 9.08 -1.99 1.09
CA LYS A 127 10.36 -1.29 1.16
C LYS A 127 11.32 -1.79 0.09
N MET A 128 11.57 -3.09 0.03
CA MET A 128 12.56 -3.68 -0.88
C MET A 128 12.23 -3.40 -2.36
N ILE A 129 10.95 -3.45 -2.75
CA ILE A 129 10.53 -3.19 -4.14
C ILE A 129 10.36 -1.68 -4.45
N GLY A 130 10.54 -0.82 -3.45
CA GLY A 130 10.53 0.63 -3.58
C GLY A 130 9.14 1.27 -3.61
N PHE A 131 8.15 0.69 -2.94
CA PHE A 131 6.95 1.44 -2.56
C PHE A 131 7.31 2.39 -1.41
N THR A 132 6.86 3.65 -1.51
CA THR A 132 7.09 4.69 -0.49
C THR A 132 5.83 4.99 0.33
N GLN A 133 4.67 4.56 -0.16
CA GLN A 133 3.39 4.71 0.52
C GLN A 133 2.54 3.46 0.30
N VAL A 134 1.90 2.99 1.37
CA VAL A 134 0.83 1.99 1.33
C VAL A 134 -0.44 2.63 1.87
N THR A 135 -1.56 2.50 1.18
CA THR A 135 -2.87 2.94 1.67
C THR A 135 -3.85 1.79 1.61
N VAL A 136 -4.52 1.53 2.74
CA VAL A 136 -5.50 0.44 2.88
C VAL A 136 -6.82 1.06 3.32
N SER A 137 -7.91 0.69 2.66
CA SER A 137 -9.23 1.27 2.91
C SER A 137 -10.36 0.26 2.77
N ASN A 138 -11.46 0.50 3.48
CA ASN A 138 -12.74 -0.19 3.22
C ASN A 138 -13.51 0.39 2.03
N GLY A 139 -12.98 1.43 1.36
CA GLY A 139 -13.60 2.07 0.20
C GLY A 139 -14.79 2.98 0.53
N LYS A 140 -15.09 3.20 1.82
CA LYS A 140 -16.27 3.95 2.28
C LYS A 140 -15.89 5.09 3.20
N ASP A 141 -15.47 4.77 4.40
CA ASP A 141 -15.28 5.72 5.51
C ASP A 141 -14.04 5.43 6.37
N VAL A 142 -13.29 4.38 6.06
CA VAL A 142 -12.04 4.02 6.75
C VAL A 142 -10.89 3.94 5.76
N ALA A 143 -9.84 4.69 6.02
CA ALA A 143 -8.57 4.65 5.32
C ALA A 143 -7.40 4.81 6.29
N HIS A 144 -6.38 3.95 6.11
CA HIS A 144 -5.12 3.98 6.83
C HIS A 144 -3.98 4.13 5.84
N GLN A 145 -3.09 5.08 6.10
CA GLN A 145 -1.94 5.36 5.24
C GLN A 145 -0.62 5.14 6.00
N ILE A 146 0.30 4.45 5.35
CA ILE A 146 1.60 4.08 5.89
C ILE A 146 2.66 4.67 4.96
N LEU A 147 3.55 5.50 5.49
CA LEU A 147 4.76 5.92 4.80
C LEU A 147 5.83 4.87 5.05
N VAL A 148 6.41 4.33 3.98
CA VAL A 148 7.42 3.27 4.04
C VAL A 148 8.79 3.89 3.84
N GLN A 149 9.64 3.78 4.86
CA GLN A 149 10.96 4.38 4.94
C GLN A 149 12.06 3.35 5.08
#